data_AF-W7IWA9-F1
#
_entry.id   AF-W7IWA9-F1
#
_cell.length_a   1.000
_cell.length_b   1.000
_cell.length_c   1.000
_cell.angle_alpha   90.00
_cell.angle_beta   90.00
_cell.angle_gamma   90.00
#
_symmetry.space_group_name_H-M   'P 1'
#
loop_
_entity.id
_entity.type
_entity.pdbx_description
1 polymer ?
#
loop_
_entity_poly.entity_id
_entity_poly.type
_entity_poly.pdbx_seq_one_letter_code
_entity_poly.pdbx_strand_id
1 'polypeptide(L)'
;MTWKAMAPAEVCDLVDFWDAAPWPLTRDQVQQRAVERFGWTTEVEDGTSYLMNTVSGFTVPDVSTIGSKGDLSYLKLNVADTIREVTPGSRRFLGDAFALAVREGEGRWGVPTLRDGEGTTSADWDTASGGRISFNLTARSLSAVFHTPQDVEGFERADHRGSEGAKPVASDDPGSRSTTTPPVPWRMAHDWELFTERLADAFRDVTDRVFLIVHAAADPRRYVQFAAAPDLLDAEAPATDVVRDADEHLLRRTGWTAPDVAQPNWTSSLRRPALTDEFVQLARCCTAALHGAYGITSPDGLRYRAWCEPPGAGAAAAVEFPVLGLD
;
A
#
# COMPACT_ATOMS: atom_id res chain seq x y z
N MET A 1 -2.59 20.95 3.78
CA MET A 1 -3.91 20.38 4.10
C MET A 1 -3.67 19.13 4.92
N THR A 2 -4.49 18.86 5.94
CA THR A 2 -4.40 17.63 6.74
C THR A 2 -5.44 16.64 6.21
N TRP A 3 -5.00 15.52 5.66
CA TRP A 3 -5.89 14.43 5.22
C TRP A 3 -6.49 13.70 6.43
N LYS A 4 -7.71 13.19 6.28
CA LYS A 4 -8.43 12.45 7.32
C LYS A 4 -8.67 11.01 6.89
N ALA A 5 -8.67 10.12 7.87
CA ALA A 5 -9.12 8.73 7.73
C ALA A 5 -10.03 8.39 8.90
N MET A 6 -10.99 7.48 8.68
CA MET A 6 -11.76 6.87 9.77
C MET A 6 -10.80 6.09 10.68
N ALA A 7 -11.16 5.95 11.96
CA ALA A 7 -10.42 5.06 12.84
C ALA A 7 -10.58 3.60 12.36
N PRO A 8 -9.55 2.74 12.49
CA PRO A 8 -9.65 1.34 12.05
C PRO A 8 -10.85 0.59 12.63
N ALA A 9 -11.12 0.76 13.92
CA ALA A 9 -12.26 0.16 14.60
C ALA A 9 -13.60 0.66 14.04
N GLU A 10 -13.71 1.96 13.72
CA GLU A 10 -14.91 2.54 13.11
C GLU A 10 -15.18 1.95 11.72
N VAL A 11 -14.13 1.78 10.90
CA VAL A 11 -14.24 1.12 9.59
C VAL A 11 -14.74 -0.31 9.74
N CYS A 12 -14.19 -1.07 10.69
CA CYS A 12 -14.58 -2.46 10.88
C CYS A 12 -15.98 -2.60 11.49
N ASP A 13 -16.37 -1.73 12.43
CA ASP A 13 -17.72 -1.67 12.98
C ASP A 13 -18.78 -1.41 11.89
N LEU A 14 -18.44 -0.54 10.93
CA LEU A 14 -19.30 -0.25 9.79
C LEU A 14 -19.49 -1.48 8.90
N VAL A 15 -18.41 -2.21 8.62
CA VAL A 15 -18.47 -3.42 7.79
C VAL A 15 -19.20 -4.56 8.52
N ASP A 16 -18.93 -4.76 9.82
CA ASP A 16 -19.64 -5.74 10.65
C ASP A 16 -21.16 -5.48 10.68
N PHE A 17 -21.57 -4.21 10.71
CA PHE A 17 -22.98 -3.84 10.61
C PHE A 17 -23.62 -4.32 9.31
N TRP A 18 -22.91 -4.20 8.18
CA TRP A 18 -23.42 -4.67 6.88
C TRP A 18 -23.37 -6.19 6.75
N ASP A 19 -22.34 -6.85 7.29
CA ASP A 19 -22.26 -8.31 7.32
C ASP A 19 -23.40 -8.95 8.14
N ALA A 20 -23.78 -8.31 9.25
CA ALA A 20 -24.88 -8.74 10.11
C ALA A 20 -26.28 -8.35 9.59
N ALA A 21 -26.38 -7.61 8.48
CA ALA A 21 -27.67 -7.18 7.94
C ALA A 21 -28.45 -8.38 7.35
N PRO A 22 -29.80 -8.34 7.41
CA PRO A 22 -30.63 -9.47 6.95
C PRO A 22 -30.80 -9.41 5.42
N TRP A 23 -29.74 -9.73 4.68
CA TRP A 23 -29.76 -9.79 3.22
C TRP A 23 -30.76 -10.86 2.71
N PRO A 24 -31.42 -10.63 1.57
CA PRO A 24 -31.30 -9.47 0.68
C PRO A 24 -32.02 -8.20 1.17
N LEU A 25 -31.52 -7.03 0.80
CA LEU A 25 -32.12 -5.72 1.08
C LEU A 25 -32.26 -4.90 -0.20
N THR A 26 -33.33 -4.11 -0.33
CA THR A 26 -33.48 -3.12 -1.41
C THR A 26 -32.56 -1.92 -1.21
N ARG A 27 -32.34 -1.11 -2.27
CA ARG A 27 -31.57 0.15 -2.18
C ARG A 27 -32.10 1.07 -1.09
N ASP A 28 -33.41 1.27 -1.04
CA ASP A 28 -34.06 2.14 -0.06
C ASP A 28 -33.88 1.60 1.37
N GLN A 29 -33.94 0.28 1.56
CA GLN A 29 -33.70 -0.35 2.86
C GLN A 29 -32.24 -0.18 3.32
N VAL A 30 -31.27 -0.31 2.41
CA VAL A 30 -29.86 -0.05 2.69
C VAL A 30 -29.64 1.41 3.07
N GLN A 31 -30.19 2.35 2.29
CA GLN A 31 -30.08 3.79 2.58
C GLN A 31 -30.72 4.15 3.92
N GLN A 32 -31.94 3.68 4.19
CA GLN A 32 -32.64 3.95 5.44
C GLN A 32 -31.85 3.44 6.65
N ARG A 33 -31.30 2.23 6.59
CA ARG A 33 -30.47 1.66 7.65
C ARG A 33 -29.22 2.50 7.91
N ALA A 34 -28.58 2.99 6.86
CA ALA A 34 -27.40 3.83 7.00
C ALA A 34 -27.71 5.19 7.63
N VAL A 35 -28.82 5.82 7.23
CA VAL A 35 -29.32 7.07 7.83
C VAL A 35 -29.59 6.86 9.32
N GLU A 36 -30.34 5.82 9.67
CA GLU A 36 -30.72 5.52 11.06
C GLU A 36 -29.51 5.16 11.94
N ARG A 37 -28.58 4.35 11.42
CA ARG A 37 -27.46 3.82 12.21
C ARG A 37 -26.28 4.77 12.32
N PHE A 38 -25.95 5.46 11.22
CA PHE A 38 -24.72 6.24 11.09
C PHE A 38 -24.97 7.74 11.00
N GLY A 39 -26.23 8.20 10.93
CA GLY A 39 -26.54 9.62 10.76
C GLY A 39 -26.15 10.16 9.39
N TRP A 40 -25.96 9.29 8.41
CA TRP A 40 -25.69 9.67 7.03
C TRP A 40 -26.91 10.33 6.39
N THR A 41 -26.71 10.97 5.25
CA THR A 41 -27.78 11.65 4.52
C THR A 41 -27.98 11.04 3.14
N THR A 42 -29.18 11.23 2.61
CA THR A 42 -29.52 10.83 1.25
C THR A 42 -29.69 12.08 0.40
N GLU A 43 -28.99 12.13 -0.72
CA GLU A 43 -29.11 13.20 -1.72
C GLU A 43 -29.71 12.63 -3.01
N VAL A 44 -30.51 13.43 -3.72
CA VAL A 44 -31.15 13.01 -4.98
C VAL A 44 -30.61 13.88 -6.11
N GLU A 45 -29.96 13.26 -7.07
CA GLU A 45 -29.45 13.90 -8.29
C GLU A 45 -30.01 13.16 -9.50
N ASP A 46 -30.64 13.89 -10.43
CA ASP A 46 -31.28 13.34 -11.63
C ASP A 46 -32.26 12.17 -11.35
N GLY A 47 -33.01 12.27 -10.25
CA GLY A 47 -33.95 11.25 -9.81
C GLY A 47 -33.31 9.97 -9.26
N THR A 48 -31.98 9.94 -9.16
CA THR A 48 -31.22 8.85 -8.53
C THR A 48 -30.82 9.25 -7.12
N SER A 49 -31.14 8.39 -6.16
CA SER A 49 -30.82 8.57 -4.75
C SER A 49 -29.41 8.05 -4.43
N TYR A 50 -28.58 8.89 -3.82
CA TYR A 50 -27.21 8.61 -3.38
C TYR A 50 -27.07 8.77 -1.87
N LEU A 51 -26.30 7.88 -1.26
CA LEU A 51 -26.01 7.95 0.18
C LEU A 51 -24.69 8.68 0.41
N MET A 52 -24.69 9.57 1.39
CA MET A 52 -23.60 10.48 1.68
C MET A 52 -23.15 10.34 3.12
N ASN A 53 -21.88 9.98 3.33
CA ASN A 53 -21.25 10.00 4.64
C ASN A 53 -20.82 11.43 4.99
N THR A 54 -21.77 12.21 5.48
CA THR A 54 -21.56 13.60 5.92
C THR A 54 -20.93 13.70 7.32
N VAL A 55 -20.84 12.59 8.06
CA VAL A 55 -20.37 12.57 9.44
C VAL A 55 -18.84 12.48 9.53
N SER A 56 -18.18 11.73 8.64
CA SER A 56 -16.71 11.61 8.66
C SER A 56 -15.98 12.86 8.16
N GLY A 57 -16.70 13.81 7.54
CA GLY A 57 -16.15 15.09 7.10
C GLY A 57 -15.02 14.97 6.07
N PHE A 58 -15.12 13.95 5.21
CA PHE A 58 -14.22 13.72 4.08
C PHE A 58 -14.49 14.69 2.93
N THR A 59 -13.46 14.86 2.09
CA THR A 59 -13.52 15.71 0.90
C THR A 59 -14.53 15.19 -0.13
N VAL A 60 -14.72 13.87 -0.20
CA VAL A 60 -15.72 13.19 -1.03
C VAL A 60 -16.55 12.29 -0.11
N PRO A 61 -17.76 12.70 0.29
CA PRO A 61 -18.60 11.95 1.23
C PRO A 61 -19.34 10.77 0.59
N ASP A 62 -19.27 10.63 -0.73
CA ASP A 62 -20.09 9.70 -1.51
C ASP A 62 -19.90 8.24 -1.08
N VAL A 63 -21.03 7.56 -0.85
CA VAL A 63 -21.10 6.12 -0.64
C VAL A 63 -21.82 5.50 -1.83
N SER A 64 -21.09 4.66 -2.57
CA SER A 64 -21.69 3.85 -3.63
C SER A 64 -22.49 2.71 -2.99
N THR A 65 -23.79 2.92 -2.79
CA THR A 65 -24.61 2.02 -1.95
C THR A 65 -24.84 0.65 -2.52
N ILE A 66 -25.20 0.56 -3.80
CA ILE A 66 -25.51 -0.71 -4.47
C ILE A 66 -25.21 -0.53 -5.95
N GLY A 67 -24.00 -0.93 -6.35
CA GLY A 67 -23.73 -1.27 -7.75
C GLY A 67 -24.00 -2.76 -7.98
N SER A 68 -24.34 -3.15 -9.20
CA SER A 68 -24.26 -4.54 -9.64
C SER A 68 -22.98 -4.74 -10.44
N LYS A 69 -22.14 -5.68 -10.02
CA LYS A 69 -21.03 -6.18 -10.84
C LYS A 69 -21.26 -7.66 -11.09
N GLY A 70 -21.91 -7.96 -12.22
CA GLY A 70 -22.49 -9.29 -12.43
C GLY A 70 -23.66 -9.48 -11.47
N ASP A 71 -23.68 -10.61 -10.77
CA ASP A 71 -24.78 -11.04 -9.89
C ASP A 71 -24.61 -10.58 -8.42
N LEU A 72 -23.55 -9.80 -8.12
CA LEU A 72 -23.26 -9.32 -6.78
C LEU A 72 -23.65 -7.86 -6.61
N SER A 73 -24.48 -7.61 -5.60
CA SER A 73 -24.65 -6.29 -4.98
C SER A 73 -23.46 -6.00 -4.07
N TYR A 74 -22.96 -4.77 -4.10
CA TYR A 74 -21.91 -4.33 -3.20
C TYR A 74 -22.18 -2.93 -2.66
N LEU A 75 -21.73 -2.69 -1.44
CA LEU A 75 -21.63 -1.37 -0.84
C LEU A 75 -20.16 -0.97 -0.79
N LYS A 76 -19.82 0.18 -1.38
CA LYS A 76 -18.47 0.73 -1.39
C LYS A 76 -18.46 2.14 -0.80
N LEU A 77 -17.54 2.38 0.12
CA LEU A 77 -17.32 3.68 0.73
C LEU A 77 -15.83 4.02 0.78
N ASN A 78 -15.50 5.30 0.68
CA ASN A 78 -14.17 5.77 1.03
C ASN A 78 -14.04 5.80 2.56
N VAL A 79 -12.89 5.35 3.07
CA VAL A 79 -12.57 5.38 4.50
C VAL A 79 -11.44 6.35 4.84
N ALA A 80 -10.98 7.09 3.83
CA ALA A 80 -10.07 8.21 3.96
C ALA A 80 -10.36 9.27 2.88
N ASP A 81 -9.78 10.46 3.06
CA ASP A 81 -9.81 11.52 2.05
C ASP A 81 -9.25 11.05 0.70
N THR A 82 -9.95 11.40 -0.37
CA THR A 82 -9.46 11.19 -1.75
C THR A 82 -8.33 12.17 -2.06
N ILE A 83 -7.20 11.63 -2.48
CA ILE A 83 -6.00 12.37 -2.83
C ILE A 83 -6.10 12.88 -4.27
N ARG A 84 -6.02 14.20 -4.44
CA ARG A 84 -6.02 14.85 -5.76
C ARG A 84 -4.65 14.77 -6.44
N GLU A 85 -3.60 15.07 -5.68
CA GLU A 85 -2.20 15.03 -6.12
C GLU A 85 -1.46 13.96 -5.33
N VAL A 86 -0.96 12.94 -6.04
CA VAL A 86 -0.23 11.84 -5.43
C VAL A 86 1.18 12.31 -5.10
N THR A 87 1.49 12.34 -3.80
CA THR A 87 2.80 12.72 -3.25
C THR A 87 3.36 11.59 -2.38
N PRO A 88 4.66 11.57 -2.04
CA PRO A 88 5.19 10.63 -1.07
C PRO A 88 4.43 10.66 0.26
N GLY A 89 4.08 11.86 0.74
CA GLY A 89 3.29 12.04 1.96
C GLY A 89 1.89 11.42 1.89
N SER A 90 1.19 11.58 0.76
CA SER A 90 -0.15 10.99 0.61
C SER A 90 -0.09 9.46 0.49
N ARG A 91 0.96 8.92 -0.15
CA ARG A 91 1.20 7.47 -0.25
C ARG A 91 1.47 6.87 1.13
N ARG A 92 2.30 7.51 1.95
CA ARG A 92 2.56 7.12 3.34
C ARG A 92 1.27 7.15 4.17
N PHE A 93 0.53 8.25 4.08
CA PHE A 93 -0.76 8.41 4.78
C PHE A 93 -1.77 7.30 4.44
N LEU A 94 -2.05 7.07 3.15
CA LEU A 94 -3.01 6.04 2.74
C LEU A 94 -2.50 4.62 3.04
N GLY A 95 -1.19 4.38 2.90
CA GLY A 95 -0.57 3.10 3.24
C GLY A 95 -0.69 2.77 4.72
N ASP A 96 -0.45 3.74 5.60
CA ASP A 96 -0.61 3.57 7.05
C ASP A 96 -2.06 3.31 7.42
N ALA A 97 -3.01 4.09 6.86
CA ALA A 97 -4.43 3.87 7.08
C ALA A 97 -4.89 2.47 6.62
N PHE A 98 -4.40 2.00 5.46
CA PHE A 98 -4.66 0.65 4.98
C PHE A 98 -4.09 -0.41 5.91
N ALA A 99 -2.81 -0.29 6.31
CA ALA A 99 -2.17 -1.25 7.19
C ALA A 99 -2.88 -1.36 8.55
N LEU A 100 -3.30 -0.25 9.12
CA LEU A 100 -4.05 -0.22 10.38
C LEU A 100 -5.45 -0.85 10.23
N ALA A 101 -6.18 -0.53 9.16
CA ALA A 101 -7.49 -1.13 8.89
C ALA A 101 -7.37 -2.65 8.71
N VAL A 102 -6.36 -3.12 7.97
CA VAL A 102 -6.13 -4.56 7.75
C VAL A 102 -5.79 -5.28 9.05
N ARG A 103 -4.97 -4.69 9.94
CA ARG A 103 -4.67 -5.27 11.26
C ARG A 103 -5.89 -5.38 12.16
N GLU A 104 -6.74 -4.36 12.18
CA GLU A 104 -8.01 -4.41 12.91
C GLU A 104 -8.93 -5.49 12.33
N GLY A 105 -9.07 -5.55 10.99
CA GLY A 105 -9.86 -6.56 10.30
C GLY A 105 -9.35 -7.97 10.56
N GLU A 106 -8.03 -8.17 10.63
CA GLU A 106 -7.44 -9.47 10.96
C GLU A 106 -7.82 -9.95 12.36
N GLY A 107 -7.86 -9.04 13.33
CA GLY A 107 -8.30 -9.34 14.69
C GLY A 107 -9.77 -9.79 14.78
N ARG A 108 -10.60 -9.44 13.79
CA ARG A 108 -12.04 -9.73 13.76
C ARG A 108 -12.41 -10.90 12.85
N TRP A 109 -11.86 -10.91 11.64
CA TRP A 109 -12.26 -11.79 10.55
C TRP A 109 -11.18 -12.81 10.16
N GLY A 110 -10.03 -12.81 10.85
CA GLY A 110 -8.92 -13.72 10.59
C GLY A 110 -7.98 -13.22 9.49
N VAL A 111 -7.09 -14.09 9.00
CA VAL A 111 -6.05 -13.68 8.04
C VAL A 111 -6.67 -13.33 6.67
N PRO A 112 -6.45 -12.12 6.14
CA PRO A 112 -6.94 -11.76 4.81
C PRO A 112 -6.22 -12.52 3.70
N THR A 113 -6.88 -12.66 2.57
CA THR A 113 -6.18 -12.86 1.30
C THR A 113 -5.70 -11.50 0.80
N LEU A 114 -4.38 -11.29 0.73
CA LEU A 114 -3.79 -10.09 0.14
C LEU A 114 -3.56 -10.27 -1.35
N ARG A 115 -3.83 -9.22 -2.13
CA ARG A 115 -3.59 -9.20 -3.58
C ARG A 115 -3.01 -7.85 -3.98
N ASP A 116 -1.98 -7.89 -4.82
CA ASP A 116 -1.44 -6.72 -5.51
C ASP A 116 -1.81 -6.85 -7.00
N GLY A 117 -2.47 -5.84 -7.56
CA GLY A 117 -2.89 -5.76 -8.96
C GLY A 117 -2.55 -4.39 -9.57
N GLU A 118 -3.06 -4.11 -10.78
CA GLU A 118 -2.81 -2.88 -11.55
C GLU A 118 -3.09 -1.59 -10.75
N GLY A 119 -2.11 -1.14 -9.96
CA GLY A 119 -2.20 0.03 -9.09
C GLY A 119 -3.16 -0.10 -7.89
N THR A 120 -3.59 -1.32 -7.56
CA THR A 120 -4.49 -1.58 -6.42
C THR A 120 -3.95 -2.71 -5.56
N THR A 121 -3.86 -2.48 -4.26
CA THR A 121 -3.63 -3.52 -3.25
C THR A 121 -4.95 -3.79 -2.53
N SER A 122 -5.38 -5.04 -2.45
CA SER A 122 -6.58 -5.45 -1.72
C SER A 122 -6.27 -6.39 -0.56
N ALA A 123 -7.08 -6.30 0.49
CA ALA A 123 -7.18 -7.29 1.55
C ALA A 123 -8.62 -7.79 1.59
N ASP A 124 -8.80 -9.10 1.41
CA ASP A 124 -10.10 -9.74 1.24
C ASP A 124 -10.38 -10.79 2.33
N TRP A 125 -11.60 -10.78 2.87
CA TRP A 125 -12.10 -11.78 3.82
C TRP A 125 -13.44 -12.33 3.32
N ASP A 126 -13.58 -13.65 3.27
CA ASP A 126 -14.89 -14.28 3.14
C ASP A 126 -15.52 -14.40 4.54
N THR A 127 -16.78 -14.02 4.68
CA THR A 127 -17.47 -13.98 5.98
C THR A 127 -18.33 -15.21 6.21
N ALA A 128 -18.66 -15.48 7.47
CA ALA A 128 -19.54 -16.61 7.83
C ALA A 128 -20.97 -16.44 7.29
N SER A 129 -21.40 -15.21 6.98
CA SER A 129 -22.70 -14.92 6.37
C SER A 129 -22.76 -15.28 4.88
N GLY A 130 -21.61 -15.62 4.27
CA GLY A 130 -21.46 -15.82 2.82
C GLY A 130 -21.16 -14.53 2.05
N GLY A 131 -20.98 -13.40 2.75
CA GLY A 131 -20.51 -12.16 2.17
C GLY A 131 -18.99 -12.14 1.97
N ARG A 132 -18.50 -11.04 1.39
CA ARG A 132 -17.06 -10.75 1.31
C ARG A 132 -16.77 -9.32 1.69
N ILE A 133 -15.74 -9.14 2.52
CA ILE A 133 -15.20 -7.85 2.92
C ILE A 133 -13.93 -7.61 2.13
N SER A 134 -13.76 -6.40 1.58
CA SER A 134 -12.54 -6.00 0.89
C SER A 134 -12.12 -4.60 1.32
N PHE A 135 -10.86 -4.44 1.71
CA PHE A 135 -10.21 -3.13 1.76
C PHE A 135 -9.36 -2.94 0.53
N ASN A 136 -9.53 -1.84 -0.17
CA ASN A 136 -8.84 -1.54 -1.43
C ASN A 136 -8.07 -0.23 -1.31
N LEU A 137 -6.75 -0.33 -1.45
CA LEU A 137 -5.83 0.79 -1.50
C LEU A 137 -5.41 1.04 -2.96
N THR A 138 -5.55 2.29 -3.40
CA THR A 138 -4.96 2.80 -4.65
C THR A 138 -4.04 3.97 -4.33
N ALA A 139 -3.32 4.47 -5.33
CA ALA A 139 -2.50 5.68 -5.17
C ALA A 139 -3.30 6.93 -4.72
N ARG A 140 -4.63 6.93 -4.88
CA ARG A 140 -5.49 8.09 -4.62
C ARG A 140 -6.58 7.89 -3.57
N SER A 141 -6.88 6.66 -3.20
CA SER A 141 -8.00 6.38 -2.31
C SER A 141 -7.78 5.12 -1.50
N LEU A 142 -8.45 5.09 -0.36
CA LEU A 142 -8.63 3.91 0.45
C LEU A 142 -10.14 3.71 0.63
N SER A 143 -10.63 2.53 0.26
CA SER A 143 -12.06 2.20 0.31
C SER A 143 -12.32 0.85 0.97
N ALA A 144 -13.45 0.77 1.65
CA ALA A 144 -14.02 -0.48 2.13
C ALA A 144 -15.16 -0.90 1.20
N VAL A 145 -15.24 -2.19 0.91
CA VAL A 145 -16.28 -2.79 0.08
C VAL A 145 -16.85 -3.98 0.83
N PHE A 146 -18.16 -4.02 0.95
CA PHE A 146 -18.88 -5.21 1.38
C PHE A 146 -19.67 -5.77 0.21
N HIS A 147 -19.37 -7.00 -0.16
CA HIS A 147 -20.11 -7.80 -1.12
C HIS A 147 -21.16 -8.62 -0.37
N THR A 148 -22.42 -8.48 -0.75
CA THR A 148 -23.52 -9.24 -0.15
C THR A 148 -23.39 -10.73 -0.46
N PRO A 149 -23.93 -11.63 0.38
CA PRO A 149 -24.06 -13.04 0.03
C PRO A 149 -24.78 -13.20 -1.34
N GLN A 150 -24.33 -14.17 -2.16
CA GLN A 150 -24.94 -14.46 -3.48
C GLN A 150 -26.42 -14.87 -3.32
N ASP A 151 -27.23 -14.63 -4.38
CA ASP A 151 -28.70 -14.82 -4.49
C ASP A 151 -29.59 -13.60 -4.15
N VAL A 152 -29.29 -12.43 -4.71
CA VAL A 152 -30.35 -11.43 -4.96
C VAL A 152 -30.75 -11.44 -6.43
N GLU A 153 -31.36 -12.55 -6.88
CA GLU A 153 -32.18 -12.56 -8.10
C GLU A 153 -33.30 -11.51 -7.92
N GLY A 154 -33.14 -10.30 -8.45
CA GLY A 154 -34.22 -9.32 -8.37
C GLY A 154 -33.85 -7.85 -8.57
N PHE A 155 -32.56 -7.50 -8.57
CA PHE A 155 -32.18 -6.15 -8.95
C PHE A 155 -32.16 -6.03 -10.47
N GLU A 156 -33.26 -5.52 -11.04
CA GLU A 156 -33.27 -5.08 -12.44
C GLU A 156 -32.07 -4.18 -12.68
N ARG A 157 -31.25 -4.59 -13.66
CA ARG A 157 -30.05 -3.89 -14.09
C ARG A 157 -30.47 -2.55 -14.69
N ALA A 158 -30.52 -1.50 -13.87
CA ALA A 158 -30.60 -0.14 -14.37
C ALA A 158 -29.30 0.14 -15.13
N ASP A 159 -29.39 0.19 -16.45
CA ASP A 159 -28.29 0.49 -17.37
C ASP A 159 -27.78 1.92 -17.13
N HIS A 160 -26.91 2.10 -16.13
CA HIS A 160 -26.20 3.35 -15.89
C HIS A 160 -24.91 3.41 -16.73
N ARG A 161 -25.07 3.35 -18.05
CA ARG A 161 -24.02 3.72 -18.99
C ARG A 161 -24.18 5.19 -19.35
N GLY A 162 -23.58 6.08 -18.56
CA GLY A 162 -23.39 7.46 -18.99
C GLY A 162 -23.20 8.47 -17.89
N SER A 163 -21.95 8.72 -17.48
CA SER A 163 -21.45 10.03 -17.03
C SER A 163 -19.96 9.98 -16.63
N GLU A 164 -19.06 9.62 -17.55
CA GLU A 164 -17.66 10.08 -17.47
C GLU A 164 -17.57 11.44 -18.16
N GLY A 165 -17.37 12.50 -17.38
CA GLY A 165 -17.33 13.87 -17.89
C GLY A 165 -16.76 14.90 -16.91
N ALA A 166 -15.69 14.58 -16.17
CA ALA A 166 -14.98 15.58 -15.40
C ALA A 166 -14.09 16.45 -16.33
N LYS A 167 -14.47 17.72 -16.51
CA LYS A 167 -13.67 18.73 -17.23
C LYS A 167 -12.40 19.09 -16.43
N PRO A 168 -11.21 19.17 -17.07
CA PRO A 168 -10.02 19.72 -16.43
C PRO A 168 -10.01 21.25 -16.51
N VAL A 169 -9.70 21.89 -15.38
CA VAL A 169 -9.36 23.32 -15.28
C VAL A 169 -7.84 23.46 -15.49
N ALA A 170 -7.44 24.28 -16.47
CA ALA A 170 -6.04 24.58 -16.76
C ALA A 170 -5.47 25.59 -15.76
N SER A 171 -4.21 25.38 -15.34
CA SER A 171 -3.42 26.32 -14.55
C SER A 171 -2.04 26.43 -15.20
N ASP A 172 -1.73 27.62 -15.73
CA ASP A 172 -0.39 28.02 -16.17
C ASP A 172 0.24 28.92 -15.09
N ASP A 173 1.51 28.68 -14.73
CA ASP A 173 2.55 29.73 -14.59
C ASP A 173 3.96 29.10 -14.47
N PRO A 174 5.04 29.71 -15.02
CA PRO A 174 6.39 29.15 -15.05
C PRO A 174 7.35 29.83 -14.06
N GLY A 175 8.45 29.14 -13.71
CA GLY A 175 9.56 29.80 -13.02
C GLY A 175 10.70 28.88 -12.59
N SER A 176 11.60 28.53 -13.51
CA SER A 176 12.86 27.86 -13.17
C SER A 176 13.93 28.86 -12.75
N ARG A 177 14.57 28.63 -11.60
CA ARG A 177 15.91 29.16 -11.29
C ARG A 177 16.80 28.03 -10.81
N SER A 178 17.85 27.76 -11.58
CA SER A 178 18.96 26.90 -11.16
C SER A 178 19.91 27.68 -10.26
N THR A 179 20.36 27.05 -9.18
CA THR A 179 21.46 27.57 -8.36
C THR A 179 22.52 26.49 -8.23
N THR A 180 23.75 26.83 -8.63
CA THR A 180 24.94 25.98 -8.52
C THR A 180 25.48 26.03 -7.10
N THR A 181 25.78 24.87 -6.50
CA THR A 181 26.35 24.76 -5.14
C THR A 181 27.79 24.24 -5.18
N PRO A 182 28.72 24.79 -4.38
CA PRO A 182 30.08 24.24 -4.21
C PRO A 182 30.08 23.02 -3.26
N PRO A 183 31.13 22.17 -3.26
CA PRO A 183 31.11 20.92 -2.49
C PRO A 183 31.54 21.16 -1.03
N VAL A 184 30.84 20.53 -0.07
CA VAL A 184 31.21 20.58 1.36
C VAL A 184 31.00 19.19 2.04
N PRO A 185 31.89 18.76 2.97
CA PRO A 185 32.02 17.37 3.43
C PRO A 185 30.95 16.83 4.41
N TRP A 186 29.98 17.63 4.85
CA TRP A 186 28.85 17.17 5.69
C TRP A 186 27.78 16.39 4.89
N ARG A 187 27.97 16.25 3.58
CA ARG A 187 27.11 15.50 2.66
C ARG A 187 26.92 14.04 3.08
N MET A 188 27.98 13.35 3.50
CA MET A 188 27.98 11.88 3.62
C MET A 188 26.94 11.31 4.60
N ALA A 189 26.72 11.96 5.76
CA ALA A 189 25.73 11.47 6.73
C ALA A 189 24.29 11.72 6.24
N HIS A 190 24.04 12.90 5.67
CA HIS A 190 22.74 13.23 5.09
C HIS A 190 22.44 12.44 3.81
N ASP A 191 23.46 12.02 3.07
CA ASP A 191 23.30 11.20 1.87
C ASP A 191 22.78 9.80 2.23
N TRP A 192 23.28 9.18 3.32
CA TRP A 192 22.78 7.89 3.80
C TRP A 192 21.40 7.97 4.47
N GLU A 193 21.10 9.05 5.20
CA GLU A 193 19.75 9.30 5.74
C GLU A 193 18.73 9.45 4.61
N LEU A 194 19.04 10.28 3.61
CA LEU A 194 18.19 10.46 2.43
C LEU A 194 18.02 9.17 1.64
N PHE A 195 19.10 8.40 1.45
CA PHE A 195 19.02 7.08 0.83
C PHE A 195 18.10 6.14 1.62
N THR A 196 18.18 6.15 2.95
CA THR A 196 17.31 5.34 3.82
C THR A 196 15.84 5.71 3.64
N GLU A 197 15.51 7.00 3.57
CA GLU A 197 14.14 7.46 3.32
C GLU A 197 13.64 7.01 1.93
N ARG A 198 14.48 7.17 0.90
CA ARG A 198 14.17 6.74 -0.47
C ARG A 198 13.99 5.23 -0.58
N LEU A 199 14.81 4.44 0.12
CA LEU A 199 14.70 2.99 0.18
C LEU A 199 13.41 2.57 0.88
N ALA A 200 13.05 3.23 1.99
CA ALA A 200 11.77 3.00 2.66
C ALA A 200 10.57 3.31 1.75
N ASP A 201 10.63 4.39 0.96
CA ASP A 201 9.61 4.70 -0.05
C ASP A 201 9.56 3.65 -1.16
N ALA A 202 10.72 3.20 -1.66
CA ALA A 202 10.83 2.17 -2.69
C ALA A 202 10.21 0.84 -2.24
N PHE A 203 10.31 0.45 -0.97
CA PHE A 203 9.72 -0.79 -0.46
C PHE A 203 8.20 -0.90 -0.66
N ARG A 204 7.47 0.22 -0.79
CA ARG A 204 6.03 0.19 -1.11
C ARG A 204 5.75 -0.25 -2.54
N ASP A 205 6.73 -0.05 -3.42
CA ASP A 205 6.66 -0.43 -4.83
C ASP A 205 7.32 -1.80 -5.10
N VAL A 206 7.96 -2.41 -4.10
CA VAL A 206 8.38 -3.82 -4.12
C VAL A 206 7.18 -4.67 -3.71
N THR A 207 6.27 -4.88 -4.66
CA THR A 207 5.04 -5.67 -4.50
C THR A 207 5.24 -7.13 -4.86
N ASP A 208 4.18 -7.95 -4.77
CA ASP A 208 4.22 -9.38 -5.12
C ASP A 208 5.04 -9.65 -6.39
N ARG A 209 6.05 -10.54 -6.26
CA ARG A 209 6.91 -11.04 -7.34
C ARG A 209 7.85 -10.01 -7.95
N VAL A 210 7.96 -8.84 -7.33
CA VAL A 210 9.00 -7.86 -7.59
C VAL A 210 10.23 -8.20 -6.74
N PHE A 211 11.37 -8.25 -7.41
CA PHE A 211 12.67 -8.41 -6.80
C PHE A 211 13.46 -7.13 -7.00
N LEU A 212 14.15 -6.68 -5.94
CA LEU A 212 15.05 -5.53 -5.97
C LEU A 212 16.38 -5.93 -5.35
N ILE A 213 17.48 -5.64 -6.04
CA ILE A 213 18.82 -5.81 -5.50
C ILE A 213 19.50 -4.44 -5.51
N VAL A 214 19.99 -4.00 -4.36
CA VAL A 214 20.86 -2.83 -4.23
C VAL A 214 22.26 -3.31 -3.88
N HIS A 215 23.25 -2.97 -4.69
CA HIS A 215 24.61 -3.50 -4.56
C HIS A 215 25.68 -2.43 -4.80
N ALA A 216 26.89 -2.68 -4.29
CA ALA A 216 28.04 -1.84 -4.61
C ALA A 216 28.42 -1.97 -6.10
N ALA A 217 28.71 -0.86 -6.76
CA ALA A 217 29.20 -0.83 -8.13
C ALA A 217 30.58 -1.48 -8.26
N ALA A 218 31.45 -1.28 -7.25
CA ALA A 218 32.82 -1.79 -7.25
C ALA A 218 32.92 -3.30 -6.92
N ASP A 219 31.97 -3.83 -6.14
CA ASP A 219 31.89 -5.27 -5.82
C ASP A 219 30.41 -5.68 -5.65
N PRO A 220 29.77 -6.20 -6.72
CA PRO A 220 28.36 -6.60 -6.67
C PRO A 220 28.02 -7.70 -5.65
N ARG A 221 29.02 -8.35 -5.04
CA ARG A 221 28.79 -9.29 -3.92
C ARG A 221 28.39 -8.59 -2.63
N ARG A 222 28.62 -7.29 -2.51
CA ARG A 222 28.16 -6.47 -1.38
C ARG A 222 26.78 -5.92 -1.74
N TYR A 223 25.74 -6.64 -1.34
CA TYR A 223 24.38 -6.30 -1.70
C TYR A 223 23.40 -6.52 -0.55
N VAL A 224 22.23 -5.89 -0.69
CA VAL A 224 20.99 -6.30 -0.05
C VAL A 224 19.99 -6.64 -1.16
N GLN A 225 19.28 -7.75 -1.02
CA GLN A 225 18.24 -8.14 -1.95
C GLN A 225 16.89 -8.20 -1.26
N PHE A 226 15.85 -7.95 -2.03
CA PHE A 226 14.48 -7.90 -1.56
C PHE A 226 13.61 -8.78 -2.44
N ALA A 227 12.79 -9.60 -1.81
CA ALA A 227 11.74 -10.36 -2.47
C ALA A 227 10.43 -10.09 -1.74
N ALA A 228 9.41 -9.66 -2.47
CA ALA A 228 8.08 -9.46 -1.91
C ALA A 228 7.13 -10.58 -2.31
N ALA A 229 6.45 -11.10 -1.30
CA ALA A 229 5.19 -11.81 -1.41
C ALA A 229 4.03 -10.84 -1.08
N PRO A 230 2.76 -11.25 -1.22
CA PRO A 230 1.63 -10.39 -0.90
C PRO A 230 1.63 -9.93 0.57
N ASP A 231 2.07 -10.80 1.49
CA ASP A 231 2.02 -10.62 2.95
C ASP A 231 3.40 -10.44 3.61
N LEU A 232 4.48 -10.46 2.83
CA LEU A 232 5.84 -10.42 3.35
C LEU A 232 6.79 -9.68 2.40
N LEU A 233 7.70 -8.90 2.96
CA LEU A 233 8.87 -8.36 2.28
C LEU A 233 10.11 -8.92 2.98
N ASP A 234 10.82 -9.82 2.31
CA ASP A 234 12.06 -10.41 2.80
C ASP A 234 13.25 -9.62 2.28
N ALA A 235 14.13 -9.21 3.19
CA ALA A 235 15.45 -8.68 2.85
C ALA A 235 16.51 -9.73 3.16
N GLU A 236 17.49 -9.88 2.27
CA GLU A 236 18.65 -10.75 2.49
C GLU A 236 19.98 -10.01 2.28
N ALA A 237 21.01 -10.45 3.01
CA ALA A 237 22.36 -9.93 2.97
C ALA A 237 23.40 -11.08 2.98
N PRO A 238 24.46 -11.03 2.16
CA PRO A 238 25.51 -12.05 2.15
C PRO A 238 26.29 -12.19 3.47
N ALA A 239 26.67 -13.41 3.80
CA ALA A 239 27.56 -13.70 4.93
C ALA A 239 29.05 -13.66 4.52
N THR A 240 29.93 -13.96 5.49
CA THR A 240 31.39 -13.92 5.32
C THR A 240 31.96 -14.96 4.34
N ASP A 241 31.18 -15.98 4.00
CA ASP A 241 31.51 -16.93 2.94
C ASP A 241 31.51 -16.27 1.54
N VAL A 242 30.67 -15.26 1.33
CA VAL A 242 30.58 -14.46 0.10
C VAL A 242 31.38 -13.15 0.20
N VAL A 243 31.23 -12.42 1.30
CA VAL A 243 31.92 -11.14 1.58
C VAL A 243 32.85 -11.31 2.78
N ARG A 244 34.09 -11.76 2.52
CA ARG A 244 35.06 -12.19 3.55
C ARG A 244 35.32 -11.22 4.70
N ASP A 245 35.14 -9.93 4.46
CA ASP A 245 35.38 -8.84 5.40
C ASP A 245 34.08 -8.22 5.95
N ALA A 246 32.93 -8.87 5.78
CA ALA A 246 31.65 -8.40 6.33
C ALA A 246 31.66 -8.38 7.88
N ASP A 247 31.20 -7.28 8.47
CA ASP A 247 30.96 -7.21 9.92
C ASP A 247 29.62 -7.86 10.30
N GLU A 248 29.61 -9.18 10.43
CA GLU A 248 28.46 -9.97 10.87
C GLU A 248 27.97 -9.65 12.29
N HIS A 249 28.84 -9.10 13.14
CA HIS A 249 28.44 -8.66 14.47
C HIS A 249 27.58 -7.40 14.38
N LEU A 250 27.87 -6.50 13.44
CA LEU A 250 26.99 -5.38 13.14
C LEU A 250 25.65 -5.85 12.59
N LEU A 251 25.63 -6.76 11.60
CA LEU A 251 24.37 -7.30 11.03
C LEU A 251 23.45 -7.84 12.14
N ARG A 252 23.98 -8.68 13.04
CA ARG A 252 23.22 -9.22 14.17
C ARG A 252 22.66 -8.12 15.09
N ARG A 253 23.44 -7.08 15.39
CA ARG A 253 23.00 -5.98 16.28
C ARG A 253 21.96 -5.06 15.64
N THR A 254 21.88 -5.02 14.31
CA THR A 254 20.98 -4.12 13.58
C THR A 254 19.68 -4.77 13.14
N GLY A 255 19.38 -5.98 13.64
CA GLY A 255 18.10 -6.65 13.42
C GLY A 255 18.13 -7.76 12.37
N TRP A 256 19.30 -8.12 11.85
CA TRP A 256 19.41 -9.27 10.95
C TRP A 256 19.45 -10.60 11.72
N THR A 257 18.73 -11.58 11.19
CA THR A 257 18.77 -12.98 11.61
C THR A 257 19.94 -13.69 10.93
N ALA A 258 20.70 -14.47 11.71
CA ALA A 258 21.87 -15.16 11.21
C ALA A 258 21.50 -16.28 10.23
N PRO A 259 22.38 -16.60 9.26
CA PRO A 259 22.20 -17.71 8.34
C PRO A 259 22.01 -19.06 9.04
N ASP A 260 21.28 -19.96 8.38
CA ASP A 260 21.20 -21.38 8.72
C ASP A 260 21.29 -22.27 7.47
N VAL A 261 20.99 -23.57 7.61
CA VAL A 261 21.08 -24.54 6.50
C VAL A 261 20.03 -24.29 5.42
N ALA A 262 18.85 -23.80 5.78
CA ALA A 262 17.75 -23.54 4.85
C ALA A 262 17.90 -22.16 4.19
N GLN A 263 18.47 -21.19 4.92
CA GLN A 263 18.67 -19.83 4.47
C GLN A 263 20.14 -19.43 4.69
N PRO A 264 21.02 -19.58 3.68
CA PRO A 264 22.45 -19.33 3.81
C PRO A 264 22.81 -17.84 3.89
N ASN A 265 21.85 -16.93 3.67
CA ASN A 265 22.05 -15.49 3.82
C ASN A 265 21.52 -14.98 5.16
N TRP A 266 22.02 -13.81 5.58
CA TRP A 266 21.40 -13.05 6.65
C TRP A 266 20.02 -12.56 6.20
N THR A 267 19.03 -12.59 7.08
CA THR A 267 17.65 -12.19 6.72
C THR A 267 17.02 -11.19 7.67
N SER A 268 16.14 -10.35 7.13
CA SER A 268 15.28 -9.45 7.89
C SER A 268 13.96 -9.32 7.14
N SER A 269 12.86 -9.74 7.77
CA SER A 269 11.55 -9.80 7.11
C SER A 269 10.59 -8.76 7.69
N LEU A 270 9.71 -8.22 6.84
CA LEU A 270 8.67 -7.28 7.21
C LEU A 270 7.31 -7.76 6.73
N ARG A 271 6.38 -7.97 7.66
CA ARG A 271 5.00 -8.35 7.35
C ARG A 271 4.27 -7.21 6.63
N ARG A 272 3.51 -7.55 5.58
CA ARG A 272 2.67 -6.62 4.82
C ARG A 272 1.18 -6.85 5.12
N PRO A 273 0.35 -5.79 5.04
CA PRO A 273 0.74 -4.39 4.90
C PRO A 273 1.47 -3.86 6.15
N ALA A 274 2.43 -2.96 5.92
CA ALA A 274 3.29 -2.37 6.94
C ALA A 274 3.08 -0.86 7.07
N LEU A 275 3.36 -0.34 8.25
CA LEU A 275 3.39 1.09 8.55
C LEU A 275 4.66 1.73 7.99
N THR A 276 4.59 3.04 7.80
CA THR A 276 5.72 3.85 7.34
C THR A 276 6.94 3.72 8.22
N ASP A 277 6.75 3.74 9.54
CA ASP A 277 7.86 3.60 10.49
C ASP A 277 8.51 2.21 10.44
N GLU A 278 7.74 1.17 10.13
CA GLU A 278 8.25 -0.20 9.98
C GLU A 278 9.07 -0.35 8.69
N PHE A 279 8.63 0.24 7.58
CA PHE A 279 9.44 0.34 6.36
C PHE A 279 10.74 1.11 6.60
N VAL A 280 10.69 2.22 7.35
CA VAL A 280 11.88 2.99 7.72
C VAL A 280 12.83 2.16 8.60
N GLN A 281 12.30 1.36 9.51
CA GLN A 281 13.12 0.47 10.34
C GLN A 281 13.84 -0.59 9.49
N LEU A 282 13.14 -1.23 8.56
CA LEU A 282 13.77 -2.17 7.63
C LEU A 282 14.83 -1.46 6.78
N ALA A 283 14.54 -0.26 6.26
CA ALA A 283 15.50 0.47 5.44
C ALA A 283 16.76 0.84 6.22
N ARG A 284 16.63 1.22 7.51
CA ARG A 284 17.78 1.48 8.40
C ARG A 284 18.62 0.22 8.61
N CYS A 285 17.98 -0.94 8.79
CA CYS A 285 18.64 -2.23 8.89
C CYS A 285 19.49 -2.54 7.64
N CYS A 286 18.93 -2.28 6.45
CA CYS A 286 19.61 -2.47 5.16
C CYS A 286 20.73 -1.46 4.91
N THR A 287 20.52 -0.18 5.23
CA THR A 287 21.56 0.84 5.17
C THR A 287 22.73 0.50 6.09
N ALA A 288 22.47 0.00 7.29
CA ALA A 288 23.53 -0.42 8.21
C ALA A 288 24.36 -1.59 7.66
N ALA A 289 23.73 -2.53 6.93
CA ALA A 289 24.45 -3.59 6.23
C ALA A 289 25.36 -3.03 5.14
N LEU A 290 24.81 -2.21 4.23
CA LEU A 290 25.56 -1.63 3.11
C LEU A 290 26.71 -0.72 3.56
N HIS A 291 26.41 0.27 4.40
CA HIS A 291 27.38 1.27 4.85
C HIS A 291 28.31 0.71 5.92
N GLY A 292 27.75 0.10 6.96
CA GLY A 292 28.51 -0.34 8.13
C GLY A 292 29.17 -1.69 7.93
N ALA A 293 28.39 -2.72 7.58
CA ALA A 293 28.90 -4.09 7.55
C ALA A 293 29.76 -4.36 6.32
N TYR A 294 29.42 -3.76 5.17
CA TYR A 294 30.16 -3.92 3.93
C TYR A 294 31.08 -2.74 3.59
N GLY A 295 31.15 -1.71 4.43
CA GLY A 295 32.10 -0.60 4.28
C GLY A 295 31.90 0.26 3.03
N ILE A 296 30.71 0.28 2.44
CA ILE A 296 30.40 1.17 1.31
C ILE A 296 30.33 2.59 1.84
N THR A 297 31.22 3.47 1.40
CA THR A 297 31.40 4.79 2.02
C THR A 297 30.36 5.83 1.59
N SER A 298 29.77 5.69 0.40
CA SER A 298 28.79 6.63 -0.14
C SER A 298 27.68 5.89 -0.92
N PRO A 299 26.41 6.34 -0.84
CA PRO A 299 25.32 5.83 -1.68
C PRO A 299 25.59 5.99 -3.18
N ASP A 300 26.41 6.95 -3.61
CA ASP A 300 26.78 7.13 -5.03
C ASP A 300 27.51 5.91 -5.61
N GLY A 301 28.12 5.11 -4.73
CA GLY A 301 28.75 3.83 -5.05
C GLY A 301 27.78 2.68 -5.20
N LEU A 302 26.47 2.89 -5.02
CA LEU A 302 25.43 1.87 -5.17
C LEU A 302 24.83 1.88 -6.57
N ARG A 303 24.38 0.71 -7.00
CA ARG A 303 23.57 0.48 -8.19
C ARG A 303 22.40 -0.41 -7.81
N TYR A 304 21.37 -0.43 -8.65
CA TYR A 304 20.27 -1.36 -8.44
C TYR A 304 19.89 -2.14 -9.68
N ARG A 305 19.25 -3.27 -9.45
CA ARG A 305 18.54 -4.03 -10.47
C ARG A 305 17.21 -4.46 -9.89
N ALA A 306 16.15 -4.30 -10.66
CA ALA A 306 14.85 -4.83 -10.29
C ALA A 306 14.10 -5.46 -11.46
N TRP A 307 13.29 -6.45 -11.14
CA TRP A 307 12.44 -7.13 -12.11
C TRP A 307 11.19 -7.68 -11.44
N CYS A 308 10.14 -7.88 -12.22
CA CYS A 308 8.93 -8.58 -11.83
C CYS A 308 8.85 -9.90 -12.59
N GLU A 309 8.64 -11.00 -11.87
CA GLU A 309 8.39 -12.29 -12.50
C GLU A 309 6.91 -12.38 -12.95
N PRO A 310 6.61 -12.92 -14.15
CA PRO A 310 5.24 -13.06 -14.64
C PRO A 310 4.59 -14.37 -14.19
N PRO A 311 3.27 -14.45 -14.00
CA PRO A 311 2.67 -15.64 -13.43
C PRO A 311 2.90 -16.84 -14.35
N GLY A 312 3.60 -17.86 -13.85
CA GLY A 312 4.00 -19.03 -14.64
C GLY A 312 5.33 -18.86 -15.40
N ALA A 313 5.42 -19.42 -16.61
CA ALA A 313 6.69 -19.56 -17.36
C ALA A 313 7.02 -18.39 -18.31
N GLY A 314 6.49 -17.19 -18.05
CA GLY A 314 6.79 -16.01 -18.87
C GLY A 314 8.20 -15.44 -18.59
N ALA A 315 8.63 -14.48 -19.42
CA ALA A 315 9.88 -13.74 -19.18
C ALA A 315 9.70 -12.63 -18.14
N ALA A 316 10.69 -12.46 -17.25
CA ALA A 316 10.74 -11.37 -16.29
C ALA A 316 10.76 -9.99 -16.98
N ALA A 317 10.01 -9.03 -16.44
CA ALA A 317 9.99 -7.65 -16.90
C ALA A 317 10.85 -6.78 -15.99
N ALA A 318 11.67 -5.89 -16.55
CA ALA A 318 12.43 -4.92 -15.76
C ALA A 318 11.47 -3.95 -15.04
N VAL A 319 11.81 -3.57 -13.81
CA VAL A 319 11.06 -2.60 -13.00
C VAL A 319 12.01 -1.47 -12.62
N GLU A 320 11.54 -0.23 -12.73
CA GLU A 320 12.32 0.96 -12.42
C GLU A 320 11.91 1.54 -11.06
N PHE A 321 12.90 1.95 -10.28
CA PHE A 321 12.74 2.58 -8.97
C PHE A 321 13.41 3.97 -8.95
N PRO A 322 12.90 4.95 -9.72
CA PRO A 322 13.52 6.27 -9.82
C PRO A 322 13.62 6.98 -8.47
N VAL A 323 12.77 6.63 -7.50
CA VAL A 323 12.80 7.18 -6.13
C VAL A 323 14.12 6.89 -5.40
N LEU A 324 14.81 5.79 -5.74
CA LEU A 324 16.11 5.46 -5.13
C LEU A 324 17.19 6.50 -5.50
N GLY A 325 17.07 7.13 -6.68
CA GLY A 325 18.09 8.04 -7.21
C GLY A 325 19.43 7.34 -7.44
N LEU A 326 19.38 6.06 -7.81
CA LEU A 326 20.52 5.24 -8.21
C LEU A 326 20.44 4.98 -9.72
N ASP A 327 21.60 4.70 -10.32
CA ASP A 327 21.68 4.15 -11.69
C ASP A 327 21.54 2.62 -11.69
#